data_AF-A0A0X3PJ45-F1
#
_entry.id   AF-A0A0X3PJ45-F1
#
_cell.length_a   1.000
_cell.length_b   1.000
_cell.length_c   1.000
_cell.angle_alpha   90.00
_cell.angle_beta   90.00
_cell.angle_gamma   90.00
#
_symmetry.space_group_name_H-M   'P 1'
#
loop_
_entity.id
_entity.type
_entity.pdbx_description
1 polymer ?
#
loop_
_entity_poly.entity_id
_entity_poly.type
_entity_poly.pdbx_seq_one_letter_code
_entity_poly.pdbx_strand_id
1 'polypeptide(L)'
;FIVQLQKISNDAGMPIVGQPCFCKYATGQDQVEPMFRFLKNKYAGLQLIVVVLPGKTPVYAEVKRVGDIMFGLATQCVQSKNVNKTSPQTLSNLCLKINVKLGGINSILVPAVRPTVFREPVIFFGADVTHPPAGTFRSLSVPS
;
A
#
# COMPACT_ATOMS: atom_id res chain seq x y z
N PHE A 1 14.78 10.49 2.05
CA PHE A 1 13.58 9.62 2.11
C PHE A 1 13.74 8.42 3.02
N ILE A 2 14.53 7.38 2.66
CA ILE A 2 14.60 6.11 3.41
C ILE A 2 14.91 6.30 4.90
N VAL A 3 15.97 7.04 5.24
CA VAL A 3 16.36 7.31 6.64
C VAL A 3 15.23 7.96 7.44
N GLN A 4 14.52 8.93 6.86
CA GLN A 4 13.42 9.60 7.54
C GLN A 4 12.19 8.69 7.67
N LEU A 5 11.91 7.86 6.67
CA LEU A 5 10.84 6.87 6.72
C LEU A 5 11.13 5.85 7.84
N GLN A 6 12.36 5.33 7.92
CA GLN A 6 12.78 4.41 8.97
C GLN A 6 12.64 5.03 10.37
N LYS A 7 13.04 6.29 10.54
CA LYS A 7 12.86 7.01 11.80
C LYS A 7 11.39 7.04 12.22
N ILE A 8 10.51 7.53 11.33
CA ILE A 8 9.08 7.68 11.63
C ILE A 8 8.39 6.32 11.79
N SER A 9 8.81 5.31 11.02
CA SER A 9 8.23 3.98 11.15
C SER A 9 8.61 3.33 12.49
N ASN A 10 9.83 3.55 12.96
CA ASN A 10 10.28 3.14 14.28
C ASN A 10 9.48 3.84 15.40
N ASP A 11 9.29 5.16 15.29
CA ASP A 11 8.49 5.93 16.24
C ASP A 11 7.02 5.48 16.27
N ALA A 12 6.50 4.96 15.15
CA ALA A 12 5.15 4.41 15.02
C ALA A 12 5.02 2.94 15.45
N GLY A 13 6.09 2.30 15.94
CA GLY A 13 6.07 0.89 16.36
C GLY A 13 6.07 -0.12 15.20
N MET A 14 6.43 0.32 13.98
CA MET A 14 6.58 -0.51 12.78
C MET A 14 8.00 -0.35 12.24
N PRO A 15 9.01 -0.96 12.88
CA PRO A 15 10.41 -0.74 12.51
C PRO A 15 10.69 -1.29 11.11
N ILE A 16 11.13 -0.43 10.19
CA ILE A 16 11.69 -0.84 8.90
C ILE A 16 13.19 -1.02 9.12
N VAL A 17 13.61 -2.27 9.25
CA VAL A 17 14.99 -2.62 9.62
C VAL A 17 15.85 -2.78 8.37
N GLY A 18 17.01 -2.12 8.37
CA GLY A 18 18.01 -2.26 7.31
C GLY A 18 17.67 -1.51 6.02
N GLN A 19 18.60 -1.53 5.07
CA GLN A 19 18.43 -0.95 3.75
C GLN A 19 17.54 -1.83 2.87
N PRO A 20 16.86 -1.26 1.84
CA PRO A 20 16.13 -2.08 0.89
C PRO A 20 17.05 -3.11 0.23
N CYS A 21 16.60 -4.37 0.15
CA CYS A 21 17.34 -5.45 -0.50
C CYS A 21 17.54 -5.22 -2.01
N PHE A 22 16.75 -4.33 -2.61
CA PHE A 22 16.84 -3.95 -4.01
C PHE A 22 16.39 -2.51 -4.22
N CYS A 23 17.14 -1.75 -5.02
CA CYS A 23 16.77 -0.41 -5.46
C CYS A 23 17.21 -0.21 -6.91
N LYS A 24 16.27 0.03 -7.83
CA LYS A 24 16.57 0.25 -9.24
C LYS A 24 15.55 1.20 -9.86
N TYR A 25 16.01 1.98 -10.82
CA TYR A 25 15.13 2.77 -11.67
C TYR A 25 14.50 1.89 -12.77
N ALA A 26 13.24 2.15 -13.07
CA ALA A 26 12.51 1.52 -14.15
C ALA A 26 11.74 2.60 -14.92
N THR A 27 11.60 2.40 -16.22
CA THR A 27 10.86 3.29 -17.11
C THR A 27 9.82 2.48 -17.87
N GLY A 28 8.58 2.93 -17.87
CA GLY A 28 7.50 2.26 -18.58
C GLY A 28 6.76 1.20 -17.74
N GLN A 29 5.56 0.87 -18.20
CA GLN A 29 4.66 -0.09 -17.56
C GLN A 29 5.06 -1.55 -17.84
N ASP A 30 5.67 -1.79 -19.00
CA ASP A 30 6.17 -3.08 -19.48
C ASP A 30 7.24 -3.69 -18.56
N GLN A 31 7.94 -2.85 -17.80
CA GLN A 31 8.98 -3.28 -16.86
C GLN A 31 8.44 -3.74 -15.50
N VAL A 32 7.16 -3.47 -15.18
CA VAL A 32 6.60 -3.74 -13.85
C VAL A 32 6.52 -5.24 -13.58
N GLU A 33 5.89 -6.00 -14.48
CA GLU A 33 5.70 -7.44 -14.29
C GLU A 33 7.03 -8.21 -14.24
N PRO A 34 7.97 -8.05 -15.20
CA PRO A 34 9.25 -8.75 -15.15
C PRO A 34 10.03 -8.43 -13.86
N MET A 35 10.00 -7.18 -13.42
CA MET A 35 10.69 -6.76 -12.20
C MET A 35 10.07 -7.38 -10.95
N PHE A 36 8.74 -7.38 -10.83
CA PHE A 36 8.06 -7.96 -9.67
C PHE A 36 8.27 -9.48 -9.61
N ARG A 37 8.22 -10.15 -10.78
CA ARG A 37 8.54 -11.58 -10.89
C ARG A 37 9.97 -11.87 -10.42
N PHE A 38 10.93 -11.08 -10.87
CA PHE A 38 12.32 -11.19 -10.42
C PHE A 38 12.44 -10.99 -8.90
N LEU A 39 11.82 -9.95 -8.35
CA LEU A 39 11.87 -9.65 -6.92
C LEU A 39 11.29 -10.79 -6.08
N LYS A 40 10.12 -11.32 -6.47
CA LYS A 40 9.46 -12.44 -5.80
C LYS A 40 10.33 -13.70 -5.77
N ASN A 41 10.99 -14.00 -6.89
CA ASN A 41 11.80 -15.22 -7.01
C ASN A 41 13.17 -15.07 -6.33
N LYS A 42 13.76 -13.87 -6.33
CA LYS A 42 15.10 -13.63 -5.81
C LYS A 42 15.14 -13.42 -4.29
N TYR A 43 14.14 -12.73 -3.73
CA TYR A 43 14.15 -12.34 -2.33
C TYR A 43 13.10 -13.14 -1.55
N ALA A 44 13.52 -14.26 -0.98
CA ALA A 44 12.70 -15.01 -0.02
C ALA A 44 12.34 -14.10 1.17
N GLY A 45 11.06 -14.09 1.55
CA GLY A 45 10.57 -13.21 2.62
C GLY A 45 10.39 -11.74 2.23
N LEU A 46 10.30 -11.41 0.93
CA LEU A 46 9.98 -10.05 0.48
C LEU A 46 8.62 -9.60 1.06
N GLN A 47 8.64 -8.57 1.91
CA GLN A 47 7.42 -8.08 2.58
C GLN A 47 6.75 -6.93 1.81
N LEU A 48 7.51 -6.03 1.20
CA LEU A 48 6.98 -4.80 0.63
C LEU A 48 7.78 -4.34 -0.59
N ILE A 49 7.08 -3.85 -1.62
CA ILE A 49 7.67 -3.10 -2.73
C ILE A 49 7.19 -1.65 -2.63
N VAL A 50 8.12 -0.71 -2.43
CA VAL A 50 7.84 0.73 -2.50
C VAL A 50 8.12 1.21 -3.92
N VAL A 51 7.09 1.74 -4.59
CA VAL A 51 7.20 2.23 -5.97
C VAL A 51 7.14 3.76 -5.99
N VAL A 52 8.20 4.39 -6.49
CA VAL A 52 8.23 5.85 -6.67
C VAL A 52 7.71 6.21 -8.05
N LEU A 53 6.65 7.02 -8.12
CA LEU A 53 6.01 7.42 -9.37
C LEU A 53 6.21 8.92 -9.62
N PRO A 54 6.45 9.36 -10.87
CA PRO A 54 6.68 10.78 -11.18
C PRO A 54 5.42 11.65 -11.02
N GLY A 55 4.24 11.05 -10.93
CA GLY A 55 2.96 11.76 -10.88
C GLY A 55 1.81 10.82 -11.24
N LYS A 56 0.79 11.34 -11.93
CA LYS A 56 -0.28 10.53 -12.51
C LYS A 56 0.27 9.80 -13.74
N THR A 57 0.22 8.47 -13.73
CA THR A 57 0.81 7.63 -14.79
C THR A 57 0.05 6.29 -14.87
N PRO A 58 -0.08 5.68 -16.07
CA PRO A 58 -0.67 4.34 -16.22
C PRO A 58 0.09 3.27 -15.43
N VAL A 59 1.38 3.49 -15.12
CA VAL A 59 2.21 2.58 -14.31
C VAL A 59 1.58 2.27 -12.94
N TYR A 60 0.82 3.21 -12.36
CA TYR A 60 0.13 2.96 -11.09
C TYR A 60 -0.86 1.79 -11.19
N ALA A 61 -1.70 1.79 -12.24
CA ALA A 61 -2.69 0.74 -12.44
C ALA A 61 -2.02 -0.61 -12.68
N GLU A 62 -0.93 -0.62 -13.45
CA GLU A 62 -0.17 -1.84 -13.72
C GLU A 62 0.52 -2.40 -12.47
N VAL A 63 1.10 -1.54 -11.62
CA VAL A 63 1.65 -1.94 -10.32
C VAL A 63 0.59 -2.59 -9.45
N LYS A 64 -0.64 -2.06 -9.47
CA LYS A 64 -1.75 -2.62 -8.70
C LYS A 64 -2.23 -3.95 -9.25
N ARG A 65 -2.38 -4.05 -10.57
CA ARG A 65 -2.74 -5.31 -11.25
C ARG A 65 -1.71 -6.40 -10.95
N VAL A 66 -0.43 -6.11 -11.15
CA VAL A 66 0.66 -7.08 -10.98
C VAL A 66 0.86 -7.43 -9.50
N GLY A 67 0.90 -6.44 -8.61
CA GLY A 67 1.10 -6.64 -7.19
C GLY A 67 -0.07 -7.36 -6.54
N ASP A 68 -1.27 -6.81 -6.66
CA ASP A 68 -2.43 -7.24 -5.87
C ASP A 68 -3.11 -8.46 -6.50
N ILE A 69 -3.15 -8.59 -7.84
CA ILE A 69 -3.87 -9.67 -8.54
C ILE A 69 -2.94 -10.79 -8.98
N MET A 70 -1.82 -10.48 -9.64
CA MET A 70 -0.99 -11.54 -10.25
C MET A 70 -0.07 -12.25 -9.26
N PHE A 71 0.58 -11.49 -8.37
CA PHE A 71 1.65 -12.05 -7.54
C PHE A 71 1.35 -12.07 -6.04
N GLY A 72 0.33 -11.33 -5.58
CA GLY A 72 -0.02 -11.21 -4.16
C GLY A 72 1.07 -10.51 -3.34
N LEU A 73 1.72 -9.49 -3.91
CA LEU A 73 2.81 -8.75 -3.29
C LEU A 73 2.29 -7.41 -2.75
N ALA A 74 2.60 -7.10 -1.49
CA ALA A 74 2.25 -5.81 -0.92
C ALA A 74 3.01 -4.67 -1.62
N THR A 75 2.27 -3.69 -2.14
CA THR A 75 2.83 -2.54 -2.87
C THR A 75 2.45 -1.21 -2.21
N GLN A 76 3.43 -0.31 -2.07
CA GLN A 76 3.19 1.07 -1.63
C GLN A 76 3.74 2.07 -2.64
N CYS A 77 2.85 2.70 -3.40
CA CYS A 77 3.22 3.77 -4.32
C CYS A 77 3.40 5.10 -3.57
N VAL A 78 4.41 5.88 -3.95
CA VAL A 78 4.66 7.24 -3.44
C VAL A 78 5.01 8.16 -4.60
N GLN A 79 4.50 9.39 -4.61
CA GLN A 79 4.88 10.36 -5.64
C GLN A 79 6.30 10.86 -5.40
N SER A 80 7.09 11.02 -6.47
CA SER A 80 8.48 11.50 -6.42
C SER A 80 8.60 12.82 -5.67
N LYS A 81 7.63 13.73 -5.82
CA LYS A 81 7.58 15.01 -5.07
C LYS A 81 7.62 14.80 -3.54
N ASN A 82 6.96 13.75 -3.04
CA ASN A 82 6.92 13.42 -1.60
C ASN A 82 8.18 12.66 -1.14
N VAL A 83 8.94 12.09 -2.08
CA VAL A 83 10.25 11.47 -1.82
C VAL A 83 11.34 12.54 -1.78
N ASN A 84 11.28 13.49 -2.72
CA ASN A 84 12.23 14.59 -2.87
C ASN A 84 12.10 15.60 -1.72
N LYS A 85 10.86 15.96 -1.36
CA LYS A 85 10.55 16.84 -0.23
C LYS A 85 9.61 16.11 0.71
N THR A 86 10.21 15.43 1.68
CA THR A 86 9.48 14.72 2.73
C THR A 86 8.93 15.70 3.76
N SER A 87 7.78 15.34 4.35
CA SER A 87 7.29 15.94 5.58
C SER A 87 7.00 14.84 6.61
N PRO A 88 7.16 15.10 7.91
CA PRO A 88 6.83 14.11 8.94
C PRO A 88 5.38 13.61 8.83
N GLN A 89 4.45 14.51 8.55
CA GLN A 89 3.03 14.17 8.39
C GLN A 89 2.79 13.22 7.21
N THR A 90 3.42 13.49 6.06
CA THR A 90 3.30 12.63 4.87
C THR A 90 3.89 11.25 5.11
N LEU A 91 5.04 11.17 5.79
CA LEU A 91 5.69 9.91 6.10
C LEU A 91 4.91 9.11 7.16
N SER A 92 4.31 9.77 8.14
CA SER A 92 3.42 9.13 9.12
C SER A 92 2.22 8.49 8.44
N ASN A 93 1.53 9.23 7.56
CA ASN A 93 0.44 8.69 6.74
C ASN A 93 0.88 7.54 5.82
N LEU A 94 2.13 7.55 5.37
CA LEU A 94 2.70 6.46 4.59
C LEU A 94 2.90 5.20 5.46
N CYS A 95 3.41 5.37 6.69
CA CYS A 95 3.59 4.27 7.64
C CYS A 95 2.26 3.63 8.02
N LEU A 96 1.21 4.42 8.27
CA LEU A 96 -0.13 3.89 8.56
C LEU A 96 -0.66 3.00 7.43
N LYS A 97 -0.40 3.36 6.17
CA LYS A 97 -0.80 2.57 5.00
C LYS A 97 0.05 1.31 4.84
N ILE A 98 1.35 1.39 5.10
CA ILE A 98 2.25 0.24 5.02
C ILE A 98 1.89 -0.78 6.12
N ASN A 99 1.67 -0.32 7.35
CA ASN A 99 1.37 -1.19 8.49
C ASN A 99 0.18 -2.10 8.19
N VAL A 100 -0.94 -1.51 7.73
CA VAL A 100 -2.15 -2.26 7.37
C VAL A 100 -1.91 -3.24 6.21
N LYS A 101 -1.13 -2.84 5.19
CA LYS A 101 -0.80 -3.74 4.06
C LYS A 101 0.05 -4.94 4.46
N LEU A 102 0.80 -4.82 5.56
CA LEU A 102 1.58 -5.92 6.12
C LEU A 102 0.83 -6.66 7.23
N GLY A 103 -0.47 -6.41 7.41
CA GLY A 103 -1.33 -7.06 8.39
C GLY A 103 -1.29 -6.46 9.79
N GLY A 104 -0.61 -5.33 9.98
CA GLY A 104 -0.56 -4.62 11.26
C GLY A 104 -1.83 -3.84 11.58
N ILE A 105 -2.04 -3.59 12.87
CA ILE A 105 -3.16 -2.81 13.41
C ILE A 105 -2.62 -1.47 13.90
N ASN A 106 -3.09 -0.36 13.33
CA ASN A 106 -2.64 0.98 13.72
C ASN A 106 -3.19 1.41 15.09
N SER A 107 -4.45 1.11 15.36
CA SER A 107 -5.12 1.47 16.61
C SER A 107 -6.36 0.62 16.80
N ILE A 108 -6.80 0.51 18.06
CA ILE A 108 -8.05 -0.15 18.45
C ILE A 108 -8.88 0.79 19.31
N LEU A 109 -10.19 0.59 19.32
CA LEU A 109 -11.06 1.27 20.28
C LEU A 109 -10.71 0.84 21.70
N VAL A 110 -10.60 1.82 22.60
CA VAL A 110 -10.34 1.59 24.03
C VAL A 110 -11.41 0.63 24.58
N PRO A 111 -11.03 -0.51 25.18
CA PRO A 111 -12.01 -1.53 25.59
C PRO A 111 -13.14 -0.99 26.48
N ALA A 112 -12.83 -0.05 27.37
CA ALA A 112 -13.79 0.55 28.30
C ALA A 112 -14.91 1.37 27.63
N VAL A 113 -14.70 1.87 26.42
CA VAL A 113 -15.71 2.68 25.69
C VAL A 113 -16.47 1.86 24.64
N ARG A 114 -16.19 0.55 24.53
CA ARG A 114 -16.87 -0.30 23.55
C ARG A 114 -18.34 -0.51 23.96
N PRO A 115 -19.28 -0.30 23.03
CA PRO A 115 -20.69 -0.61 23.25
C PRO A 115 -20.92 -2.07 23.67
N THR A 116 -22.04 -2.33 24.33
CA THR A 116 -22.40 -3.68 24.84
C THR A 116 -22.50 -4.74 23.74
N VAL A 117 -22.76 -4.34 22.50
CA VAL A 117 -22.78 -5.24 21.32
C VAL A 117 -21.48 -6.04 21.17
N PHE A 118 -20.34 -5.53 21.64
CA PHE A 118 -19.05 -6.20 21.59
C PHE A 118 -18.83 -7.28 22.67
N ARG A 119 -19.83 -7.55 23.53
CA ARG A 119 -19.76 -8.60 24.57
C ARG A 119 -19.90 -10.01 24.02
N GLU A 120 -20.47 -10.16 22.83
CA GLU A 120 -20.56 -11.40 22.08
C GLU A 120 -19.76 -11.27 20.77
N PRO A 121 -19.38 -12.39 20.12
CA PRO A 121 -18.70 -12.33 18.82
C PRO A 121 -19.58 -11.66 17.76
N VAL A 122 -19.13 -10.51 17.25
CA VAL A 122 -19.83 -9.72 16.22
C VAL A 122 -18.90 -9.48 15.03
N ILE A 123 -19.48 -9.53 13.83
CA ILE A 123 -18.82 -9.20 12.56
C ILE A 123 -19.48 -7.98 11.92
N PHE A 124 -18.67 -7.07 11.39
CA PHE A 124 -19.12 -5.90 10.65
C PHE A 124 -18.93 -6.13 9.16
N PHE A 125 -20.00 -5.97 8.37
CA PHE A 125 -19.94 -5.96 6.91
C PHE A 125 -20.19 -4.54 6.40
N GLY A 126 -19.37 -4.11 5.44
CA GLY A 126 -19.62 -2.93 4.62
C GLY A 126 -19.82 -3.38 3.17
N ALA A 127 -20.81 -2.83 2.49
CA ALA A 127 -21.06 -3.08 1.06
C ALA A 127 -21.33 -1.75 0.38
N ASP A 128 -20.74 -1.56 -0.79
CA ASP A 128 -20.88 -0.37 -1.62
C ASP A 128 -20.94 -0.75 -3.11
N VAL A 129 -21.68 0.03 -3.89
CA VAL A 129 -21.83 -0.18 -5.35
C VAL A 129 -21.44 1.10 -6.06
N THR A 130 -20.38 1.03 -6.86
CA THR A 130 -19.95 2.16 -7.68
C THR A 130 -20.39 1.96 -9.13
N HIS A 131 -21.21 2.89 -9.61
CA HIS A 131 -21.62 2.95 -11.02
C HIS A 131 -20.59 3.72 -11.86
N PRO A 132 -20.37 3.30 -13.12
CA PRO A 132 -19.51 4.03 -14.03
C PRO A 132 -20.10 5.42 -14.37
N PRO A 133 -19.28 6.39 -14.80
CA PRO A 133 -19.74 7.72 -15.18
C PRO A 133 -20.82 7.68 -16.27
N ALA A 134 -21.77 8.62 -16.20
CA ALA A 134 -22.88 8.75 -17.15
C ALA A 134 -22.37 8.81 -18.60
N GLY A 135 -22.98 8.00 -19.47
CA GLY A 135 -22.61 7.89 -20.90
C GLY A 135 -21.76 6.66 -21.27
N THR A 136 -21.34 5.84 -20.30
CA THR A 136 -20.56 4.62 -20.57
C THR A 136 -21.46 3.38 -20.62
N PHE A 137 -22.05 3.09 -21.78
CA PHE A 137 -23.05 2.00 -21.96
C PHE A 137 -22.49 0.57 -21.91
N ARG A 138 -21.18 0.37 -21.72
CA ARG A 138 -20.52 -0.96 -21.76
C ARG A 138 -19.62 -1.29 -20.57
N SER A 139 -19.50 -0.41 -19.58
CA SER A 139 -18.74 -0.68 -18.36
C SER A 139 -19.63 -1.31 -17.29
N LEU A 140 -19.15 -2.38 -16.67
CA LEU A 140 -19.84 -3.03 -15.57
C LEU A 140 -19.80 -2.14 -14.32
N SER A 141 -20.87 -2.18 -13.52
CA SER A 141 -20.83 -1.66 -12.15
C SER A 141 -19.97 -2.59 -11.31
N VAL A 142 -19.09 -2.03 -10.47
CA VAL A 142 -18.17 -2.82 -9.64
C VAL A 142 -18.58 -2.72 -8.17
N PRO A 143 -18.67 -3.84 -7.43
CA PRO A 143 -18.73 -3.82 -5.98
C PRO A 143 -17.37 -3.37 -5.43
N SER A 144 -17.39 -2.43 -4.50
CA SER A 144 -16.19 -1.80 -3.91
C SER A 144 -15.62 -2.60 -2.74
#